data_AF-F7XZV6-F1
#
_entry.id   AF-F7XZV6-F1
#
_cell.length_a   1.000
_cell.length_b   1.000
_cell.length_c   1.000
_cell.angle_alpha   90.00
_cell.angle_beta   90.00
_cell.angle_gamma   90.00
#
_symmetry.space_group_name_H-M   'P 1'
#
loop_
_entity.id
_entity.type
_entity.pdbx_description
1 polymer ?
#
loop_
_entity_poly.entity_id
_entity_poly.type
_entity_poly.pdbx_seq_one_letter_code
_entity_poly.pdbx_strand_id
1 'polypeptide(L)'
;MIPAEIVSRARDMSIVDVALALGAAEGCKIDERGVPCPCCGGRDRFSLDKGKNVFLCRASSAGGDPIALVQHVHQCSFAEAIEQLTGEKPIAAARRAPAQSDDDKNEWREKARRRAWKIWQNGTPIEPERGGHWLRDYFALRAIPFPSWRIRALREMSSLAYWHRAKTGDEFKVIHTGPAMLAAITGPATPEYPTGHFIGVHRTWLDLSRANGKAAISDPATGDLLDAKKVEGSQKGGKIVLFEGQPGGGCVLGEGIETVLSWASLHRSQNGDCALWCGLNIGNIAGKAAEQIPHPSLTMTDRIGRKRRQKVGGHEPDLTDTDCLQIPADDFERLILLGDGDSDRFTTQAAMMRARNRFELTGHDAVIDWAPDGMDFNDVLRDRARLISPLEGEMSAKPTEGVAGHQALAPSGPQPVEPTPSALPGISPSRGETDCIDAGAKTGRAA
;
A
#
# COMPACT_ATOMS: atom_id res chain seq x y z
N MET A 1 -16.68 5.01 23.62
CA MET A 1 -15.44 5.81 23.58
C MET A 1 -15.69 7.07 24.39
N ILE A 2 -14.77 7.45 25.27
CA ILE A 2 -14.88 8.69 26.07
C ILE A 2 -13.94 9.72 25.42
N PRO A 3 -14.47 10.84 24.88
CA PRO A 3 -13.66 11.95 24.38
C PRO A 3 -12.54 12.37 25.35
N ALA A 4 -11.33 12.61 24.81
CA ALA A 4 -10.16 12.96 25.61
C ALA A 4 -10.37 14.24 26.44
N GLU A 5 -11.18 15.17 25.95
CA GLU A 5 -11.57 16.40 26.65
C GLU A 5 -12.38 16.12 27.92
N ILE A 6 -13.33 15.17 27.87
CA ILE A 6 -14.12 14.76 29.04
C ILE A 6 -13.20 14.09 30.09
N VAL A 7 -12.27 13.25 29.64
CA VAL A 7 -11.27 12.64 30.52
C VAL A 7 -10.41 13.71 31.20
N SER A 8 -9.94 14.71 30.44
CA SER A 8 -9.15 15.82 31.00
C SER A 8 -9.95 16.58 32.05
N ARG A 9 -11.18 16.98 31.72
CA ARG A 9 -12.05 17.72 32.65
C ARG A 9 -12.33 16.93 33.93
N ALA A 10 -12.53 15.60 33.83
CA ALA A 10 -12.71 14.74 35.00
C ALA A 10 -11.45 14.65 35.88
N ARG A 11 -10.24 14.65 35.28
CA ARG A 11 -8.97 14.70 36.02
C ARG A 11 -8.72 16.04 36.70
N ASP A 12 -9.17 17.12 36.07
CA ASP A 12 -8.96 18.49 36.53
C ASP A 12 -9.96 18.92 37.63
N MET A 13 -10.95 18.07 37.96
CA MET A 13 -11.86 18.33 39.08
C MET A 13 -11.10 18.39 40.41
N SER A 14 -11.57 19.23 41.32
CA SER A 14 -11.02 19.33 42.67
C SER A 14 -11.18 18.01 43.43
N ILE A 15 -10.07 17.40 43.85
CA ILE A 15 -10.05 16.17 44.64
C ILE A 15 -10.80 16.36 45.98
N VAL A 16 -10.84 17.60 46.49
CA VAL A 16 -11.58 17.95 47.71
C VAL A 16 -13.08 17.88 47.46
N ASP A 17 -13.56 18.46 46.36
CA ASP A 17 -15.00 18.46 46.04
C ASP A 17 -15.48 17.04 45.74
N VAL A 18 -14.67 16.26 45.03
CA VAL A 18 -14.93 14.85 44.76
C VAL A 18 -14.93 14.05 46.06
N ALA A 19 -13.96 14.23 46.95
CA ALA A 19 -13.94 13.54 48.24
C ALA A 19 -15.16 13.89 49.12
N LEU A 20 -15.60 15.15 49.13
CA LEU A 20 -16.82 15.58 49.83
C LEU A 20 -18.06 14.88 49.26
N ALA A 21 -18.21 14.84 47.93
CA ALA A 21 -19.33 14.18 47.26
C ALA A 21 -19.38 12.67 47.54
N LEU A 22 -18.21 12.04 47.72
CA LEU A 22 -18.07 10.61 48.03
C LEU A 22 -18.23 10.28 49.54
N GLY A 23 -18.56 11.27 50.37
CA GLY A 23 -18.73 11.07 51.82
C GLY A 23 -17.42 10.99 52.60
N ALA A 24 -16.29 11.37 52.00
CA ALA A 24 -14.95 11.38 52.62
C ALA A 24 -14.60 12.74 53.26
N ALA A 25 -15.60 13.43 53.83
CA ALA A 25 -15.47 14.80 54.32
C ALA A 25 -14.44 14.97 55.46
N GLU A 26 -14.22 13.94 56.26
CA GLU A 26 -13.20 13.96 57.31
C GLU A 26 -11.79 14.07 56.74
N GLY A 27 -11.53 13.44 55.59
CA GLY A 27 -10.23 13.48 54.91
C GLY A 27 -9.90 14.83 54.29
N CYS A 28 -10.90 15.72 54.15
CA CYS A 28 -10.71 17.07 53.63
C CYS A 28 -10.25 18.05 54.73
N LYS A 29 -10.46 17.71 56.01
CA LYS A 29 -10.24 18.59 57.17
C LYS A 29 -8.85 18.43 57.81
N ILE A 30 -8.14 17.35 57.49
CA ILE A 30 -6.90 16.98 58.18
C ILE A 30 -5.81 16.76 57.13
N ASP A 31 -4.80 17.64 57.14
CA ASP A 31 -3.75 17.65 56.10
C ASP A 31 -2.65 16.59 56.33
N GLU A 32 -2.50 16.05 57.55
CA GLU A 32 -1.34 15.20 57.89
C GLU A 32 -1.64 13.91 58.66
N ARG A 33 -2.75 13.83 59.41
CA ARG A 33 -3.19 12.56 60.03
C ARG A 33 -4.23 11.91 59.12
N GLY A 34 -3.94 10.69 58.69
CA GLY A 34 -4.89 9.95 57.87
C GLY A 34 -6.21 9.76 58.62
N VAL A 35 -7.29 9.64 57.87
CA VAL A 35 -8.63 9.31 58.37
C VAL A 35 -8.99 7.88 57.98
N PRO A 36 -10.10 7.31 58.48
CA PRO A 36 -10.63 6.07 57.94
C PRO A 36 -10.84 6.17 56.43
N CYS A 37 -10.44 5.14 55.68
CA CYS A 37 -10.70 5.12 54.24
C CYS A 37 -12.20 4.89 53.99
N PRO A 38 -12.85 5.68 53.12
CA PRO A 38 -14.26 5.47 52.76
C PRO A 38 -14.50 4.12 52.07
N CYS A 39 -13.49 3.53 51.43
CA CYS A 39 -13.59 2.20 50.80
C CYS A 39 -13.30 1.05 51.79
N CYS A 40 -12.11 1.05 52.41
CA CYS A 40 -11.64 -0.10 53.19
C CYS A 40 -11.58 0.13 54.71
N GLY A 41 -12.13 1.25 55.20
CA GLY A 41 -12.23 1.59 56.61
C GLY A 41 -10.89 1.89 57.28
N GLY A 42 -10.74 1.48 58.55
CA GLY A 42 -9.56 1.72 59.37
C GLY A 42 -9.67 2.94 60.27
N ARG A 43 -8.53 3.39 60.82
CA ARG A 43 -8.47 4.58 61.68
C ARG A 43 -7.79 5.76 60.99
N ASP A 44 -6.73 5.49 60.24
CA ASP A 44 -5.82 6.55 59.86
C ASP A 44 -5.13 6.33 58.51
N ARG A 45 -5.78 5.77 57.48
CA ARG A 45 -5.11 5.26 56.27
C ARG A 45 -5.39 6.02 54.98
N PHE A 46 -6.31 6.97 55.00
CA PHE A 46 -6.70 7.78 53.84
C PHE A 46 -6.22 9.22 54.00
N SER A 47 -5.62 9.77 52.95
CA SER A 47 -5.09 11.15 52.91
C SER A 47 -5.29 11.78 51.54
N LEU A 48 -5.49 13.10 51.52
CA LEU A 48 -5.60 13.93 50.32
C LEU A 48 -4.43 14.90 50.25
N ASP A 49 -3.70 14.93 49.12
CA ASP A 49 -2.75 15.99 48.81
C ASP A 49 -3.49 17.01 47.93
N LYS A 50 -4.00 18.07 48.56
CA LYS A 50 -4.77 19.14 47.90
C LYS A 50 -3.96 19.87 46.84
N GLY A 51 -2.66 20.04 47.07
CA GLY A 51 -1.76 20.73 46.14
C GLY A 51 -1.49 19.93 44.87
N LYS A 52 -1.40 18.60 44.99
CA LYS A 52 -1.18 17.69 43.85
C LYS A 52 -2.47 17.14 43.23
N ASN A 53 -3.62 17.43 43.82
CA ASN A 53 -4.92 16.93 43.40
C ASN A 53 -5.02 15.39 43.40
N VAL A 54 -4.46 14.73 44.40
CA VAL A 54 -4.42 13.26 44.50
C VAL A 54 -4.81 12.73 45.88
N PHE A 55 -5.24 11.47 45.94
CA PHE A 55 -5.46 10.73 47.17
C PHE A 55 -4.49 9.57 47.34
N LEU A 56 -4.36 9.07 48.57
CA LEU A 56 -3.67 7.82 48.87
C LEU A 56 -4.41 7.04 49.96
N CYS A 57 -4.63 5.75 49.72
CA CYS A 57 -5.01 4.77 50.72
C CYS A 57 -3.83 3.84 51.01
N ARG A 58 -3.26 3.94 52.21
CA ARG A 58 -2.05 3.20 52.60
C ARG A 58 -2.25 1.68 52.72
N ALA A 59 -3.47 1.22 52.98
CA ALA A 59 -3.72 -0.22 53.16
C ALA A 59 -3.84 -0.97 51.83
N SER A 60 -4.48 -0.36 50.82
CA SER A 60 -4.64 -0.98 49.49
C SER A 60 -3.58 -0.51 48.49
N SER A 61 -2.73 0.45 48.87
CA SER A 61 -1.83 1.16 47.97
C SER A 61 -2.53 1.86 46.79
N ALA A 62 -3.85 2.03 46.87
CA ALA A 62 -4.62 2.75 45.86
C ALA A 62 -4.39 4.25 46.04
N GLY A 63 -4.10 4.95 44.94
CA GLY A 63 -3.91 6.40 44.94
C GLY A 63 -3.86 6.94 43.53
N GLY A 64 -4.14 8.22 43.36
CA GLY A 64 -4.21 8.85 42.05
C GLY A 64 -5.11 10.07 42.02
N ASP A 65 -5.51 10.42 40.80
CA ASP A 65 -6.35 11.57 40.46
C ASP A 65 -7.82 11.40 40.93
N PRO A 66 -8.71 12.39 40.71
CA PRO A 66 -10.11 12.30 41.10
C PRO A 66 -10.87 11.12 40.48
N ILE A 67 -10.49 10.70 39.27
CA ILE A 67 -11.10 9.51 38.64
C ILE A 67 -10.71 8.27 39.42
N ALA A 68 -9.43 8.11 39.75
CA ALA A 68 -8.95 7.01 40.55
C ALA A 68 -9.58 6.98 41.95
N LEU A 69 -9.89 8.16 42.54
CA LEU A 69 -10.59 8.24 43.82
C LEU A 69 -12.00 7.66 43.72
N VAL A 70 -12.78 8.05 42.71
CA VAL A 70 -14.13 7.51 42.48
C VAL A 70 -14.08 6.00 42.24
N GLN A 71 -13.16 5.53 41.40
CA GLN A 71 -12.95 4.09 41.18
C GLN A 71 -12.63 3.35 42.48
N HIS A 72 -11.80 3.95 43.34
CA HIS A 72 -11.44 3.36 44.62
C HIS A 72 -12.61 3.32 45.62
N VAL A 73 -13.39 4.39 45.75
CA VAL A 73 -14.49 4.44 46.73
C VAL A 73 -15.69 3.61 46.27
N HIS A 74 -16.10 3.73 45.01
CA HIS A 74 -17.28 3.05 44.47
C HIS A 74 -16.98 1.70 43.81
N GLN A 75 -15.71 1.29 43.73
CA GLN A 75 -15.28 0.02 43.13
C GLN A 75 -15.82 -0.14 41.70
N CYS A 76 -15.79 0.95 40.93
CA CYS A 76 -16.35 1.02 39.58
C CYS A 76 -15.27 1.11 38.50
N SER A 77 -15.69 0.89 37.25
CA SER A 77 -14.83 1.03 36.08
C SER A 77 -14.47 2.50 35.81
N PHE A 78 -13.42 2.70 35.02
CA PHE A 78 -12.98 4.04 34.60
C PHE A 78 -14.09 4.83 33.90
N ALA A 79 -14.93 4.15 33.13
CA ALA A 79 -16.02 4.76 32.40
C ALA A 79 -17.16 5.22 33.32
N GLU A 80 -17.53 4.39 34.31
CA GLU A 80 -18.52 4.74 35.32
C GLU A 80 -18.02 5.87 36.22
N ALA A 81 -16.73 5.89 36.55
CA ALA A 81 -16.13 6.98 37.33
C ALA A 81 -16.21 8.34 36.60
N ILE A 82 -15.94 8.35 35.29
CA ILE A 82 -16.08 9.57 34.47
C ILE A 82 -17.53 10.01 34.36
N GLU A 83 -18.46 9.08 34.18
CA GLU A 83 -19.89 9.39 34.15
C GLU A 83 -20.35 10.02 35.48
N GLN A 84 -19.89 9.50 36.62
CA GLN A 84 -20.22 10.07 37.93
C GLN A 84 -19.62 11.46 38.15
N LEU A 85 -18.40 11.70 37.65
CA LEU A 85 -17.72 12.99 37.78
C LEU A 85 -18.30 14.07 36.85
N THR A 86 -18.66 13.70 35.63
CA THR A 86 -18.99 14.65 34.57
C THR A 86 -20.46 14.68 34.19
N GLY A 87 -21.24 13.68 34.61
CA GLY A 87 -22.61 13.46 34.16
C GLY A 87 -22.73 12.98 32.70
N GLU A 88 -21.61 12.85 31.99
CA GLU A 88 -21.59 12.48 30.58
C GLU A 88 -21.38 10.98 30.42
N LYS A 89 -22.38 10.33 29.81
CA LYS A 89 -22.29 8.91 29.47
C LYS A 89 -21.23 8.68 28.41
N PRO A 90 -20.41 7.62 28.54
CA PRO A 90 -19.56 7.17 27.44
C PRO A 90 -20.41 7.00 26.19
N ILE A 91 -20.04 7.67 25.10
CA ILE A 91 -20.68 7.44 23.81
C ILE A 91 -20.51 5.95 23.52
N ALA A 92 -21.61 5.25 23.28
CA ALA A 92 -21.57 3.86 22.85
C ALA A 92 -20.54 3.79 21.73
N ALA A 93 -19.44 3.07 21.97
CA ALA A 93 -18.55 2.76 20.86
C ALA A 93 -19.46 2.13 19.81
N ALA A 94 -19.45 2.65 18.57
CA ALA A 94 -20.03 1.93 17.46
C ALA A 94 -19.62 0.48 17.67
N ARG A 95 -20.61 -0.42 17.83
CA ARG A 95 -20.35 -1.86 17.93
C ARG A 95 -19.30 -2.11 16.86
N ARG A 96 -18.07 -2.48 17.23
CA ARG A 96 -17.21 -3.16 16.26
C ARG A 96 -18.12 -4.25 15.74
N ALA A 97 -18.35 -4.24 14.42
CA ALA A 97 -19.04 -5.33 13.78
C ALA A 97 -18.47 -6.62 14.40
N PRO A 98 -19.31 -7.59 14.80
CA PRO A 98 -18.78 -8.87 15.27
C PRO A 98 -17.71 -9.26 14.27
N ALA A 99 -16.49 -9.58 14.77
CA ALA A 99 -15.42 -10.00 13.89
C ALA A 99 -16.03 -11.07 12.99
N GLN A 100 -16.06 -10.81 11.67
CA GLN A 100 -16.60 -11.77 10.71
C GLN A 100 -16.01 -13.12 11.06
N SER A 101 -16.88 -14.13 11.20
CA SER A 101 -16.39 -15.47 11.47
C SER A 101 -15.39 -15.85 10.37
N ASP A 102 -14.45 -16.75 10.66
CA ASP A 102 -13.50 -17.16 9.62
C ASP A 102 -14.23 -17.77 8.42
N ASP A 103 -15.41 -18.34 8.63
CA ASP A 103 -16.34 -18.79 7.59
C ASP A 103 -16.88 -17.64 6.74
N ASP A 104 -17.34 -16.53 7.35
CA ASP A 104 -17.80 -15.34 6.61
C ASP A 104 -16.69 -14.72 5.74
N LYS A 105 -15.47 -14.67 6.29
CA LYS A 105 -14.28 -14.20 5.54
C LYS A 105 -13.98 -15.14 4.38
N ASN A 106 -14.05 -16.45 4.60
CA ASN A 106 -13.81 -17.45 3.56
C ASN A 106 -14.85 -17.38 2.45
N GLU A 107 -16.13 -17.25 2.80
CA GLU A 107 -17.20 -17.04 1.82
C GLU A 107 -16.99 -15.77 1.00
N TRP A 108 -16.62 -14.66 1.65
CA TRP A 108 -16.39 -13.40 0.97
C TRP A 108 -15.20 -13.50 0.00
N ARG A 109 -14.08 -14.10 0.43
CA ARG A 109 -12.91 -14.37 -0.41
C ARG A 109 -13.28 -15.23 -1.60
N GLU A 110 -14.07 -16.28 -1.38
CA GLU A 110 -14.50 -17.19 -2.44
C GLU A 110 -15.46 -16.51 -3.42
N LYS A 111 -16.39 -15.67 -2.95
CA LYS A 111 -17.25 -14.84 -3.81
C LYS A 111 -16.40 -13.87 -4.65
N ALA A 112 -15.40 -13.22 -4.05
CA ALA A 112 -14.49 -12.32 -4.76
C ALA A 112 -13.65 -13.07 -5.81
N ARG A 113 -13.09 -14.24 -5.46
CA ARG A 113 -12.37 -15.13 -6.38
C ARG A 113 -13.24 -15.55 -7.57
N ARG A 114 -14.51 -15.92 -7.34
CA ARG A 114 -15.44 -16.27 -8.43
C ARG A 114 -15.75 -15.09 -9.35
N ARG A 115 -15.88 -13.86 -8.82
CA ARG A 115 -16.02 -12.66 -9.65
C ARG A 115 -14.77 -12.40 -10.46
N ALA A 116 -13.60 -12.47 -9.83
CA ALA A 116 -12.30 -12.36 -10.48
C ALA A 116 -12.13 -13.37 -11.61
N TRP A 117 -12.52 -14.63 -11.37
CA TRP A 117 -12.48 -15.70 -12.36
C TRP A 117 -13.36 -15.41 -13.56
N LYS A 118 -14.60 -14.92 -13.34
CA LYS A 118 -15.50 -14.52 -14.42
C LYS A 118 -14.92 -13.39 -15.27
N ILE A 119 -14.33 -12.37 -14.63
CA ILE A 119 -13.67 -11.26 -15.34
C ILE A 119 -12.54 -11.81 -16.22
N TRP A 120 -11.65 -12.64 -15.65
CA TRP A 120 -10.51 -13.18 -16.37
C TRP A 120 -10.95 -14.11 -17.52
N GLN A 121 -11.88 -15.03 -17.28
CA GLN A 121 -12.40 -15.95 -18.31
C GLN A 121 -13.04 -15.22 -19.49
N ASN A 122 -13.71 -14.10 -19.24
CA ASN A 122 -14.32 -13.27 -20.29
C ASN A 122 -13.30 -12.46 -21.10
N GLY A 123 -12.03 -12.40 -20.67
CA GLY A 123 -10.96 -11.80 -21.46
C GLY A 123 -10.57 -12.64 -22.66
N THR A 124 -10.23 -11.99 -23.76
CA THR A 124 -9.67 -12.64 -24.95
C THR A 124 -8.18 -12.91 -24.77
N PRO A 125 -7.62 -13.91 -25.47
CA PRO A 125 -6.18 -14.11 -25.51
C PRO A 125 -5.43 -12.87 -26.02
N ILE A 126 -4.20 -12.67 -25.57
CA ILE A 126 -3.37 -11.51 -25.94
C ILE A 126 -2.61 -11.73 -27.26
N GLU A 127 -2.57 -12.98 -27.73
CA GLU A 127 -1.79 -13.36 -28.89
C GLU A 127 -2.36 -12.78 -30.20
N PRO A 128 -1.55 -12.10 -31.05
CA PRO A 128 -2.01 -11.50 -32.30
C PRO A 128 -2.67 -12.46 -33.27
N GLU A 129 -2.15 -13.68 -33.39
CA GLU A 129 -2.73 -14.74 -34.22
C GLU A 129 -4.10 -15.23 -33.72
N ARG A 130 -4.50 -14.82 -32.51
CA ARG A 130 -5.80 -15.10 -31.89
C ARG A 130 -6.67 -13.84 -31.75
N GLY A 131 -6.31 -12.77 -32.45
CA GLY A 131 -7.03 -11.48 -32.46
C GLY A 131 -6.62 -10.49 -31.37
N GLY A 132 -5.60 -10.83 -30.56
CA GLY A 132 -5.08 -9.95 -29.53
C GLY A 132 -4.32 -8.75 -30.12
N HIS A 133 -4.58 -7.55 -29.65
CA HIS A 133 -3.89 -6.35 -30.14
C HIS A 133 -3.65 -5.30 -29.08
N TRP A 134 -4.50 -5.19 -28.06
CA TRP A 134 -4.35 -4.20 -27.00
C TRP A 134 -3.02 -4.36 -26.26
N LEU A 135 -2.68 -5.58 -25.87
CA LEU A 135 -1.41 -5.83 -25.16
C LEU A 135 -0.20 -5.78 -26.08
N ARG A 136 -0.34 -6.20 -27.34
CA ARG A 136 0.71 -6.05 -28.35
C ARG A 136 1.11 -4.59 -28.50
N ASP A 137 0.13 -3.71 -28.69
CA ASP A 137 0.36 -2.29 -28.92
C ASP A 137 0.82 -1.61 -27.62
N TYR A 138 0.28 -2.01 -26.46
CA TYR A 138 0.74 -1.56 -25.16
C TYR A 138 2.22 -1.90 -24.90
N PHE A 139 2.63 -3.13 -25.18
CA PHE A 139 4.02 -3.55 -25.02
C PHE A 139 4.94 -2.84 -26.04
N ALA A 140 4.50 -2.65 -27.28
CA ALA A 140 5.24 -1.87 -28.27
C ALA A 140 5.49 -0.42 -27.82
N LEU A 141 4.48 0.27 -27.26
CA LEU A 141 4.63 1.62 -26.69
C LEU A 141 5.66 1.68 -25.55
N ARG A 142 5.82 0.56 -24.84
CA ARG A 142 6.76 0.35 -23.74
C ARG A 142 8.12 -0.17 -24.21
N ALA A 143 8.34 -0.29 -25.51
CA ALA A 143 9.51 -0.93 -26.12
C ALA A 143 9.75 -2.39 -25.66
N ILE A 144 8.73 -3.05 -25.11
CA ILE A 144 8.77 -4.46 -24.74
C ILE A 144 8.43 -5.27 -26.00
N PRO A 145 9.36 -6.09 -26.52
CA PRO A 145 9.05 -6.97 -27.64
C PRO A 145 7.93 -7.93 -27.25
N PHE A 146 6.99 -8.18 -28.17
CA PHE A 146 5.93 -9.14 -27.90
C PHE A 146 6.57 -10.53 -27.65
N PRO A 147 6.28 -11.19 -26.51
CA PRO A 147 6.89 -12.47 -26.17
C PRO A 147 6.67 -13.52 -27.26
N SER A 148 7.72 -14.25 -27.64
CA SER A 148 7.63 -15.37 -28.59
C SER A 148 7.04 -16.63 -27.98
N TRP A 149 6.77 -16.61 -26.67
CA TRP A 149 6.12 -17.69 -25.93
C TRP A 149 4.73 -17.27 -25.48
N ARG A 150 3.88 -18.26 -25.26
CA ARG A 150 2.51 -18.05 -24.80
C ARG A 150 2.47 -17.68 -23.32
N ILE A 151 1.88 -16.54 -22.97
CA ILE A 151 1.67 -16.14 -21.58
C ILE A 151 0.23 -16.46 -21.16
N ARG A 152 0.04 -17.65 -20.57
CA ARG A 152 -1.29 -18.15 -20.21
C ARG A 152 -2.02 -17.26 -19.22
N ALA A 153 -1.31 -16.57 -18.33
CA ALA A 153 -1.90 -15.73 -17.30
C ALA A 153 -2.52 -14.44 -17.86
N LEU A 154 -2.04 -13.95 -19.01
CA LEU A 154 -2.46 -12.67 -19.57
C LEU A 154 -3.63 -12.84 -20.56
N ARG A 155 -4.59 -11.93 -20.44
CA ARG A 155 -5.74 -11.75 -21.32
C ARG A 155 -5.99 -10.26 -21.53
N GLU A 156 -6.76 -9.92 -22.54
CA GLU A 156 -7.20 -8.55 -22.80
C GLU A 156 -8.71 -8.44 -22.85
N MET A 157 -9.23 -7.25 -22.58
CA MET A 157 -10.64 -6.94 -22.69
C MET A 157 -10.77 -5.54 -23.27
N SER A 158 -11.56 -5.36 -24.33
CA SER A 158 -11.70 -4.08 -25.03
C SER A 158 -12.49 -3.03 -24.22
N SER A 159 -13.32 -3.47 -23.28
CA SER A 159 -14.17 -2.61 -22.47
C SER A 159 -14.42 -3.23 -21.09
N LEU A 160 -13.72 -2.71 -20.08
CA LEU A 160 -13.84 -3.12 -18.69
C LEU A 160 -14.20 -1.93 -17.81
N ALA A 161 -15.24 -2.08 -16.99
CA ALA A 161 -15.68 -1.05 -16.06
C ALA A 161 -14.71 -0.90 -14.87
N TYR A 162 -14.31 0.34 -14.59
CA TYR A 162 -13.54 0.75 -13.42
C TYR A 162 -14.49 1.25 -12.33
N TRP A 163 -14.67 0.42 -11.30
CA TRP A 163 -15.50 0.75 -10.14
C TRP A 163 -14.70 1.48 -9.09
N HIS A 164 -15.22 2.60 -8.61
CA HIS A 164 -14.61 3.43 -7.57
C HIS A 164 -15.62 3.78 -6.49
N ARG A 165 -15.18 3.74 -5.22
CA ARG A 165 -15.96 4.22 -4.09
C ARG A 165 -15.38 5.57 -3.66
N ALA A 166 -16.16 6.62 -3.80
CA ALA A 166 -15.74 7.97 -3.43
C ALA A 166 -15.50 8.08 -1.92
N LYS A 167 -14.60 8.98 -1.50
CA LYS A 167 -14.29 9.21 -0.07
C LYS A 167 -15.49 9.74 0.74
N THR A 168 -16.46 10.37 0.07
CA THR A 168 -17.60 11.07 0.69
C THR A 168 -18.94 10.35 0.51
N GLY A 169 -18.94 9.06 0.15
CA GLY A 169 -20.17 8.27 0.02
C GLY A 169 -19.94 6.75 0.06
N ASP A 170 -21.01 6.00 0.33
CA ASP A 170 -20.95 4.52 0.47
C ASP A 170 -21.20 3.76 -0.84
N GLU A 171 -21.46 4.44 -1.95
CA GLU A 171 -21.83 3.80 -3.22
C GLU A 171 -20.61 3.59 -4.14
N PHE A 172 -20.49 2.40 -4.71
CA PHE A 172 -19.56 2.12 -5.80
C PHE A 172 -20.16 2.58 -7.14
N LYS A 173 -19.41 3.39 -7.87
CA LYS A 173 -19.80 3.90 -9.19
C LYS A 173 -18.77 3.52 -10.24
N VAL A 174 -19.23 3.26 -11.46
CA VAL A 174 -18.35 3.18 -12.62
C VAL A 174 -17.96 4.59 -13.02
N ILE A 175 -16.67 4.90 -12.94
CA ILE A 175 -16.15 6.24 -13.28
C ILE A 175 -15.28 6.23 -14.55
N HIS A 176 -14.97 5.05 -15.06
CA HIS A 176 -14.26 4.86 -16.32
C HIS A 176 -14.62 3.49 -16.91
N THR A 177 -14.61 3.39 -18.23
CA THR A 177 -14.74 2.12 -18.97
C THR A 177 -13.81 2.19 -20.18
N GLY A 178 -12.99 1.17 -20.37
CA GLY A 178 -12.00 1.17 -21.45
C GLY A 178 -11.26 -0.16 -21.57
N PRO A 179 -10.30 -0.25 -22.51
CA PRO A 179 -9.51 -1.45 -22.70
C PRO A 179 -8.66 -1.76 -21.46
N ALA A 180 -8.45 -3.03 -21.16
CA ALA A 180 -7.70 -3.45 -19.99
C ALA A 180 -6.88 -4.73 -20.24
N MET A 181 -5.67 -4.76 -19.68
CA MET A 181 -4.90 -5.97 -19.45
C MET A 181 -5.46 -6.70 -18.23
N LEU A 182 -5.67 -8.00 -18.36
CA LEU A 182 -6.07 -8.91 -17.29
C LEU A 182 -4.94 -9.90 -17.03
N ALA A 183 -4.56 -10.09 -15.78
CA ALA A 183 -3.53 -11.05 -15.40
C ALA A 183 -4.01 -11.94 -14.26
N ALA A 184 -4.06 -13.26 -14.50
CA ALA A 184 -4.44 -14.24 -13.49
C ALA A 184 -3.39 -14.29 -12.38
N ILE A 185 -3.86 -14.17 -11.15
CA ILE A 185 -3.05 -14.36 -9.95
C ILE A 185 -3.31 -15.77 -9.43
N THR A 186 -2.27 -16.57 -9.35
CA THR A 186 -2.31 -17.90 -8.72
C THR A 186 -1.66 -17.85 -7.34
N GLY A 187 -2.28 -18.55 -6.39
CA GLY A 187 -1.73 -18.72 -5.05
C GLY A 187 -0.57 -19.70 -5.02
N PRO A 188 -0.13 -20.08 -3.80
CA PRO A 188 0.85 -21.13 -3.61
C PRO A 188 0.41 -22.46 -4.24
N ALA A 189 1.39 -23.25 -4.69
CA ALA A 189 1.14 -24.60 -5.12
C ALA A 189 0.69 -25.46 -3.93
N THR A 190 -0.27 -26.35 -4.17
CA THR A 190 -0.73 -27.35 -3.20
C THR A 190 -0.78 -28.72 -3.87
N PRO A 191 -0.88 -29.83 -3.11
CA PRO A 191 -1.09 -31.15 -3.72
C PRO A 191 -2.30 -31.22 -4.65
N GLU A 192 -3.35 -30.43 -4.36
CA GLU A 192 -4.56 -30.33 -5.19
C GLU A 192 -4.35 -29.43 -6.43
N TYR A 193 -3.57 -28.36 -6.28
CA TYR A 193 -3.28 -27.38 -7.34
C TYR A 193 -1.76 -27.18 -7.47
N PRO A 194 -1.05 -28.10 -8.15
CA PRO A 194 0.41 -28.07 -8.22
C PRO A 194 0.97 -26.86 -8.96
N THR A 195 0.17 -26.21 -9.81
CA THR A 195 0.52 -24.94 -10.50
C THR A 195 -0.04 -23.70 -9.79
N GLY A 196 -0.65 -23.88 -8.62
CA GLY A 196 -1.33 -22.85 -7.85
C GLY A 196 -2.79 -22.66 -8.26
N HIS A 197 -3.65 -22.45 -7.26
CA HIS A 197 -5.07 -22.15 -7.48
C HIS A 197 -5.27 -20.68 -7.88
N PHE A 198 -6.18 -20.39 -8.79
CA PHE A 198 -6.56 -19.01 -9.13
C PHE A 198 -7.15 -18.31 -7.89
N ILE A 199 -6.58 -17.19 -7.48
CA ILE A 199 -7.04 -16.43 -6.29
C ILE A 199 -7.52 -15.02 -6.63
N GLY A 200 -7.14 -14.47 -7.78
CA GLY A 200 -7.53 -13.13 -8.19
C GLY A 200 -7.13 -12.78 -9.62
N VAL A 201 -7.55 -11.60 -10.06
CA VAL A 201 -7.14 -11.01 -11.35
C VAL A 201 -6.63 -9.60 -11.11
N HIS A 202 -5.40 -9.35 -11.53
CA HIS A 202 -4.85 -8.01 -11.65
C HIS A 202 -5.34 -7.40 -12.96
N ARG A 203 -5.83 -6.16 -12.90
CA ARG A 203 -6.41 -5.44 -14.03
C ARG A 203 -5.65 -4.14 -14.19
N THR A 204 -5.24 -3.81 -15.41
CA THR A 204 -4.62 -2.53 -15.74
C THR A 204 -5.36 -1.91 -16.91
N TRP A 205 -5.98 -0.75 -16.68
CA TRP A 205 -6.71 -0.03 -17.71
C TRP A 205 -5.72 0.71 -18.61
N LEU A 206 -5.97 0.64 -19.91
CA LEU A 206 -5.08 1.09 -20.95
C LEU A 206 -5.66 2.33 -21.64
N ASP A 207 -4.74 3.20 -22.06
CA ASP A 207 -5.02 4.30 -22.96
C ASP A 207 -3.79 4.47 -23.85
N LEU A 208 -3.86 3.84 -25.03
CA LEU A 208 -2.75 3.78 -25.98
C LEU A 208 -2.44 5.15 -26.62
N SER A 209 -3.28 6.16 -26.42
CA SER A 209 -2.96 7.54 -26.83
C SER A 209 -1.94 8.21 -25.91
N ARG A 210 -1.71 7.65 -24.72
CA ARG A 210 -0.78 8.20 -23.71
C ARG A 210 0.60 7.59 -23.84
N ALA A 211 1.62 8.37 -23.52
CA ALA A 211 3.03 8.00 -23.64
C ALA A 211 3.46 6.76 -22.82
N ASN A 212 2.72 6.42 -21.75
CA ASN A 212 2.96 5.23 -20.93
C ASN A 212 1.92 4.12 -21.15
N GLY A 213 0.95 4.33 -22.05
CA GLY A 213 -0.12 3.38 -22.39
C GLY A 213 -1.13 3.08 -21.29
N LYS A 214 -1.01 3.66 -20.09
CA LYS A 214 -1.94 3.44 -18.95
C LYS A 214 -2.98 4.55 -18.90
N ALA A 215 -4.23 4.19 -18.63
CA ALA A 215 -5.33 5.15 -18.50
C ALA A 215 -5.08 6.13 -17.34
N ALA A 216 -5.39 7.42 -17.55
CA ALA A 216 -5.46 8.39 -16.47
C ALA A 216 -6.91 8.51 -15.99
N ILE A 217 -7.19 7.94 -14.81
CA ILE A 217 -8.53 7.91 -14.23
C ILE A 217 -8.53 8.83 -13.03
N SER A 218 -9.38 9.85 -13.00
CA SER A 218 -9.48 10.78 -11.88
C SER A 218 -10.69 10.46 -11.01
N ASP A 219 -10.56 10.67 -9.70
CA ASP A 219 -11.68 10.71 -8.78
C ASP A 219 -12.59 11.90 -9.16
N PRO A 220 -13.87 11.70 -9.50
CA PRO A 220 -14.75 12.79 -9.91
C PRO A 220 -14.98 13.85 -8.84
N ALA A 221 -14.83 13.50 -7.55
CA ALA A 221 -15.08 14.41 -6.44
C ALA A 221 -13.85 15.24 -6.07
N THR A 222 -12.65 14.64 -6.10
CA THR A 222 -11.42 15.33 -5.68
C THR A 222 -10.53 15.76 -6.84
N GLY A 223 -10.72 15.20 -8.03
CA GLY A 223 -9.82 15.38 -9.17
C GLY A 223 -8.51 14.59 -9.07
N ASP A 224 -8.27 13.90 -7.96
CA ASP A 224 -7.04 13.13 -7.73
C ASP A 224 -6.91 12.02 -8.78
N LEU A 225 -5.71 11.85 -9.34
CA LEU A 225 -5.41 10.68 -10.17
C LEU A 225 -5.43 9.42 -9.32
N LEU A 226 -6.22 8.44 -9.78
CA LEU A 226 -6.31 7.10 -9.22
C LEU A 226 -5.34 6.18 -9.93
N ASP A 227 -5.00 5.07 -9.28
CA ASP A 227 -4.18 4.04 -9.91
C ASP A 227 -4.93 3.41 -11.10
N ALA A 228 -4.24 3.30 -12.22
CA ALA A 228 -4.72 2.61 -13.41
C ALA A 228 -4.78 1.09 -13.22
N LYS A 229 -4.32 0.55 -12.09
CA LYS A 229 -4.39 -0.88 -11.76
C LYS A 229 -5.27 -1.18 -10.54
N LYS A 230 -6.00 -2.29 -10.60
CA LYS A 230 -6.80 -2.84 -9.47
C LYS A 230 -6.84 -4.35 -9.50
N VAL A 231 -6.91 -4.97 -8.32
CA VAL A 231 -7.14 -6.40 -8.16
C VAL A 231 -8.62 -6.68 -7.88
N GLU A 232 -9.18 -7.76 -8.44
CA GLU A 232 -10.38 -8.42 -7.93
C GLU A 232 -9.97 -9.77 -7.35
N GLY A 233 -10.48 -10.14 -6.18
CA GLY A 233 -10.04 -11.35 -5.46
C GLY A 233 -8.86 -11.04 -4.52
N SER A 234 -7.94 -12.00 -4.37
CA SER A 234 -6.74 -11.86 -3.54
C SER A 234 -5.48 -11.73 -4.38
N GLN A 235 -4.53 -10.93 -3.90
CA GLN A 235 -3.13 -10.90 -4.38
C GLN A 235 -2.14 -11.44 -3.33
N LYS A 236 -2.61 -11.67 -2.11
CA LYS A 236 -1.80 -12.03 -0.96
C LYS A 236 -1.27 -13.45 -1.10
N GLY A 237 0.06 -13.61 -1.04
CA GLY A 237 0.75 -14.86 -1.33
C GLY A 237 0.71 -15.28 -2.80
N GLY A 238 0.16 -14.42 -3.67
CA GLY A 238 -0.08 -14.70 -5.07
C GLY A 238 1.07 -14.30 -5.97
N LYS A 239 1.05 -14.84 -7.19
CA LYS A 239 1.96 -14.50 -8.29
C LYS A 239 1.23 -14.48 -9.62
N ILE A 240 1.78 -13.75 -10.58
CA ILE A 240 1.45 -13.87 -12.00
C ILE A 240 2.62 -14.58 -12.69
N VAL A 241 2.35 -15.71 -13.33
CA VAL A 241 3.36 -16.47 -14.07
C VAL A 241 3.40 -15.97 -15.52
N LEU A 242 4.49 -15.30 -15.89
CA LEU A 242 4.73 -14.77 -17.24
C LEU A 242 5.48 -15.77 -18.12
N PHE A 243 6.29 -16.63 -17.51
CA PHE A 243 6.96 -17.76 -18.14
C PHE A 243 7.27 -18.82 -17.07
N GLU A 244 7.01 -20.09 -17.37
CA GLU A 244 7.16 -21.20 -16.41
C GLU A 244 8.62 -21.57 -16.13
N GLY A 245 9.55 -21.23 -17.04
CA GLY A 245 10.94 -21.65 -16.93
C GLY A 245 11.16 -23.09 -17.39
N GLN A 246 12.42 -23.52 -17.38
CA GLN A 246 12.79 -24.94 -17.44
C GLN A 246 12.86 -25.53 -16.02
N PRO A 247 12.53 -26.82 -15.81
CA PRO A 247 12.74 -27.49 -14.53
C PRO A 247 14.19 -27.37 -14.06
N GLY A 248 14.40 -27.00 -12.79
CA GLY A 248 15.74 -26.77 -12.23
C GLY A 248 16.42 -25.47 -12.68
N GLY A 249 15.74 -24.62 -13.45
CA GLY A 249 16.20 -23.25 -13.75
C GLY A 249 16.03 -22.30 -12.57
N GLY A 250 16.53 -21.08 -12.69
CA GLY A 250 16.25 -20.01 -11.71
C GLY A 250 14.90 -19.32 -11.96
N CYS A 251 14.46 -18.48 -11.03
CA CYS A 251 13.28 -17.63 -11.16
C CYS A 251 13.62 -16.14 -11.02
N VAL A 252 13.09 -15.33 -11.92
CA VAL A 252 13.16 -13.87 -11.89
C VAL A 252 11.85 -13.35 -11.33
N LEU A 253 11.93 -12.53 -10.29
CA LEU A 253 10.78 -12.02 -9.56
C LEU A 253 10.83 -10.49 -9.44
N GLY A 254 9.84 -9.82 -10.03
CA GLY A 254 9.68 -8.37 -9.92
C GLY A 254 8.28 -7.96 -9.46
N GLU A 255 8.11 -6.69 -9.08
CA GLU A 255 6.81 -6.16 -8.67
C GLU A 255 5.80 -6.11 -9.84
N GLY A 256 6.23 -5.57 -10.98
CA GLY A 256 5.38 -5.31 -12.14
C GLY A 256 5.54 -6.30 -13.30
N ILE A 257 4.49 -6.47 -14.10
CA ILE A 257 4.54 -7.28 -15.33
C ILE A 257 5.54 -6.66 -16.31
N GLU A 258 5.46 -5.34 -16.49
CA GLU A 258 6.31 -4.58 -17.39
C GLU A 258 7.77 -4.61 -16.96
N THR A 259 8.05 -4.52 -15.65
CA THR A 259 9.40 -4.63 -15.08
C THR A 259 10.04 -5.97 -15.44
N VAL A 260 9.31 -7.07 -15.19
CA VAL A 260 9.81 -8.43 -15.43
C VAL A 260 10.01 -8.71 -16.93
N LEU A 261 9.06 -8.30 -17.78
CA LEU A 261 9.20 -8.44 -19.23
C LEU A 261 10.31 -7.57 -19.80
N SER A 262 10.51 -6.36 -19.26
CA SER A 262 11.60 -5.48 -19.69
C SER A 262 12.97 -6.05 -19.32
N TRP A 263 13.10 -6.56 -18.08
CA TRP A 263 14.29 -7.29 -17.66
C TRP A 263 14.58 -8.49 -18.57
N ALA A 264 13.55 -9.29 -18.88
CA ALA A 264 13.71 -10.42 -19.77
C ALA A 264 14.20 -9.98 -21.16
N SER A 265 13.67 -8.89 -21.72
CA SER A 265 14.16 -8.36 -22.99
C SER A 265 15.61 -7.90 -22.95
N LEU A 266 16.10 -7.43 -21.80
CA LEU A 266 17.46 -6.93 -21.62
C LEU A 266 18.47 -8.05 -21.37
N HIS A 267 18.07 -9.10 -20.64
CA HIS A 267 19.00 -10.05 -20.01
C HIS A 267 18.77 -11.53 -20.34
N ARG A 268 17.67 -11.89 -21.02
CA ARG A 268 17.29 -13.32 -21.20
C ARG A 268 18.31 -14.13 -21.99
N SER A 269 19.00 -13.55 -22.97
CA SER A 269 20.06 -14.26 -23.71
C SER A 269 21.23 -14.68 -22.82
N GLN A 270 21.42 -14.02 -21.66
CA GLN A 270 22.50 -14.28 -20.71
C GLN A 270 22.06 -15.16 -19.54
N ASN A 271 20.75 -15.22 -19.24
CA ASN A 271 20.20 -15.90 -18.07
C ASN A 271 19.35 -17.14 -18.41
N GLY A 272 19.30 -17.53 -19.69
CA GLY A 272 18.57 -18.71 -20.15
C GLY A 272 17.06 -18.61 -19.93
N ASP A 273 16.40 -19.77 -19.90
CA ASP A 273 14.95 -19.90 -19.70
C ASP A 273 14.58 -19.93 -18.21
N CYS A 274 15.02 -18.93 -17.44
CA CYS A 274 14.52 -18.71 -16.08
C CYS A 274 13.01 -18.48 -16.09
N ALA A 275 12.31 -18.99 -15.07
CA ALA A 275 10.92 -18.63 -14.82
C ALA A 275 10.79 -17.12 -14.62
N LEU A 276 9.69 -16.53 -15.09
CA LEU A 276 9.43 -15.09 -14.99
C LEU A 276 8.14 -14.87 -14.21
N TRP A 277 8.26 -14.39 -12.97
CA TRP A 277 7.13 -14.18 -12.07
C TRP A 277 6.98 -12.72 -11.69
N CYS A 278 5.73 -12.27 -11.62
CA CYS A 278 5.36 -10.97 -11.08
C CYS A 278 4.70 -11.14 -9.70
N GLY A 279 5.28 -10.51 -8.69
CA GLY A 279 4.85 -10.58 -7.28
C GLY A 279 3.82 -9.52 -6.88
N LEU A 280 3.31 -8.75 -7.84
CA LEU A 280 2.26 -7.72 -7.72
C LEU A 280 2.66 -6.44 -6.97
N ASN A 281 3.31 -6.58 -5.83
CA ASN A 281 3.84 -5.47 -5.03
C ASN A 281 5.03 -5.93 -4.18
N ILE A 282 5.93 -5.00 -3.89
CA ILE A 282 7.11 -5.26 -3.08
C ILE A 282 6.82 -5.83 -1.69
N GLY A 283 5.69 -5.47 -1.07
CA GLY A 283 5.29 -6.01 0.24
C GLY A 283 4.99 -7.51 0.19
N ASN A 284 4.33 -7.98 -0.87
CA ASN A 284 4.05 -9.39 -1.10
C ASN A 284 5.32 -10.20 -1.40
N ILE A 285 6.30 -9.59 -2.08
CA ILE A 285 7.61 -10.20 -2.34
C ILE A 285 8.48 -10.21 -1.07
N ALA A 286 8.52 -9.13 -0.32
CA ALA A 286 9.41 -8.99 0.83
C ALA A 286 8.86 -9.64 2.11
N GLY A 287 7.54 -9.73 2.24
CA GLY A 287 6.87 -10.07 3.50
C GLY A 287 6.98 -8.96 4.55
N LYS A 288 6.36 -9.20 5.71
CA LYS A 288 6.44 -8.31 6.87
C LYS A 288 7.87 -8.20 7.39
N ALA A 289 8.20 -7.00 7.85
CA ALA A 289 9.46 -6.74 8.55
C ALA A 289 9.32 -7.06 10.04
N ALA A 290 10.36 -7.62 10.64
CA ALA A 290 10.46 -7.87 12.07
C ALA A 290 10.37 -6.57 12.88
N GLU A 291 10.84 -5.46 12.28
CA GLU A 291 10.80 -4.14 12.89
C GLU A 291 10.54 -3.00 11.90
N GLN A 292 10.26 -1.83 12.43
CA GLN A 292 10.08 -0.58 11.69
C GLN A 292 11.25 0.35 11.97
N ILE A 293 12.01 0.70 10.94
CA ILE A 293 13.19 1.56 11.02
C ILE A 293 12.86 2.99 10.57
N PRO A 294 13.51 4.02 11.14
CA PRO A 294 13.29 5.40 10.73
C PRO A 294 13.95 5.66 9.36
N HIS A 295 13.18 6.20 8.43
CA HIS A 295 13.67 6.66 7.14
C HIS A 295 14.73 7.78 7.33
N PRO A 296 15.84 7.77 6.58
CA PRO A 296 16.94 8.74 6.75
C PRO A 296 16.54 10.19 6.45
N SER A 297 15.78 10.42 5.36
CA SER A 297 15.41 11.76 4.89
C SER A 297 13.91 12.09 4.99
N LEU A 298 13.00 11.17 4.68
CA LEU A 298 11.56 11.40 4.74
C LEU A 298 11.03 11.64 6.17
N THR A 299 10.18 12.65 6.28
CA THR A 299 9.51 13.03 7.53
C THR A 299 7.99 13.02 7.37
N MET A 300 7.28 12.68 8.42
CA MET A 300 5.84 12.75 8.53
C MET A 300 5.47 13.73 9.65
N THR A 301 4.47 14.57 9.38
CA THR A 301 3.83 15.38 10.42
C THR A 301 2.73 14.55 11.08
N ASP A 302 2.81 14.38 12.41
CA ASP A 302 1.76 13.69 13.15
C ASP A 302 0.49 14.55 13.28
N ARG A 303 -0.59 13.95 13.80
CA ARG A 303 -1.89 14.63 13.96
C ARG A 303 -1.84 15.85 14.90
N ILE A 304 -0.76 15.99 15.69
CA ILE A 304 -0.54 17.07 16.66
C ILE A 304 0.48 18.08 16.08
N GLY A 305 0.83 17.97 14.80
CA GLY A 305 1.69 18.91 14.09
C GLY A 305 3.19 18.68 14.27
N ARG A 306 3.63 17.62 14.98
CA ARG A 306 5.06 17.38 15.20
C ARG A 306 5.67 16.66 14.00
N LYS A 307 6.81 17.15 13.52
CA LYS A 307 7.60 16.46 12.49
C LYS A 307 8.38 15.31 13.12
N ARG A 308 8.17 14.10 12.63
CA ARG A 308 8.93 12.90 12.99
C ARG A 308 9.48 12.24 11.73
N ARG A 309 10.56 11.47 11.85
CA ARG A 309 11.00 10.62 10.74
C ARG A 309 9.91 9.63 10.38
N GLN A 310 9.62 9.48 9.09
CA GLN A 310 8.72 8.44 8.61
C GLN A 310 9.34 7.09 8.99
N LYS A 311 8.54 6.14 9.48
CA LYS A 311 9.00 4.78 9.73
C LYS A 311 8.64 3.89 8.55
N VAL A 312 9.54 2.98 8.19
CA VAL A 312 9.39 2.03 7.09
C VAL A 312 9.84 0.64 7.57
N GLY A 313 9.40 -0.43 6.89
CA GLY A 313 9.78 -1.79 7.26
C GLY A 313 11.29 -2.01 7.14
N GLY A 314 11.91 -2.57 8.18
CA GLY A 314 13.34 -2.91 8.21
C GLY A 314 13.73 -4.04 7.27
N HIS A 315 15.02 -4.31 7.15
CA HIS A 315 15.54 -5.36 6.26
C HIS A 315 15.45 -6.76 6.86
N GLU A 316 15.16 -6.90 8.15
CA GLU A 316 14.97 -8.20 8.77
C GLU A 316 13.54 -8.74 8.56
N PRO A 317 13.36 -9.99 8.11
CA PRO A 317 12.04 -10.57 7.88
C PRO A 317 11.37 -11.03 9.17
N ASP A 318 10.06 -10.84 9.26
CA ASP A 318 9.22 -11.55 10.23
C ASP A 318 8.87 -12.93 9.67
N LEU A 319 9.53 -13.97 10.17
CA LEU A 319 9.34 -15.35 9.71
C LEU A 319 7.97 -15.94 10.08
N THR A 320 7.17 -15.24 10.89
CA THR A 320 5.79 -15.66 11.16
C THR A 320 4.83 -15.27 10.02
N ASP A 321 5.29 -14.47 9.06
CA ASP A 321 4.49 -14.02 7.92
C ASP A 321 4.40 -15.08 6.80
N THR A 322 3.51 -16.05 6.98
CA THR A 322 3.20 -17.10 5.98
C THR A 322 2.30 -16.63 4.85
N ASP A 323 1.88 -15.38 4.95
CA ASP A 323 0.85 -14.71 4.16
C ASP A 323 1.42 -14.05 2.89
N CYS A 324 2.74 -13.85 2.83
CA CYS A 324 3.46 -13.30 1.68
C CYS A 324 3.77 -14.38 0.65
N LEU A 325 4.32 -14.00 -0.52
CA LEU A 325 4.66 -14.94 -1.58
C LEU A 325 5.69 -15.97 -1.09
N GLN A 326 5.27 -17.23 -1.06
CA GLN A 326 6.12 -18.36 -0.74
C GLN A 326 6.63 -19.02 -2.02
N ILE A 327 7.93 -19.31 -2.05
CA ILE A 327 8.58 -20.09 -3.08
C ILE A 327 9.26 -21.26 -2.35
N PRO A 328 8.84 -22.51 -2.59
CA PRO A 328 9.56 -23.68 -2.09
C PRO A 328 10.98 -23.74 -2.67
N ALA A 329 11.98 -24.11 -1.86
CA ALA A 329 13.36 -24.27 -2.32
C ALA A 329 13.50 -25.28 -3.47
N ASP A 330 12.65 -26.31 -3.47
CA ASP A 330 12.65 -27.35 -4.50
C ASP A 330 12.12 -26.85 -5.86
N ASP A 331 11.41 -25.71 -5.90
CA ASP A 331 10.88 -25.14 -7.15
C ASP A 331 12.00 -24.43 -7.93
N PHE A 332 12.85 -23.66 -7.24
CA PHE A 332 13.95 -22.90 -7.84
C PHE A 332 15.12 -22.76 -6.86
N GLU A 333 16.31 -23.21 -7.24
CA GLU A 333 17.52 -23.00 -6.43
C GLU A 333 17.92 -21.52 -6.41
N ARG A 334 17.89 -20.86 -7.57
CA ARG A 334 18.35 -19.47 -7.76
C ARG A 334 17.19 -18.50 -7.98
N LEU A 335 17.18 -17.40 -7.24
CA LEU A 335 16.22 -16.30 -7.39
C LEU A 335 16.92 -14.99 -7.78
N ILE A 336 16.37 -14.29 -8.77
CA ILE A 336 16.79 -12.95 -9.17
C ILE A 336 15.66 -11.98 -8.83
N LEU A 337 15.83 -11.20 -7.78
CA LEU A 337 14.86 -10.22 -7.29
C LEU A 337 15.11 -8.87 -7.99
N LEU A 338 14.08 -8.32 -8.64
CA LEU A 338 14.21 -7.07 -9.38
C LEU A 338 13.90 -5.88 -8.45
N GLY A 339 14.89 -5.02 -8.26
CA GLY A 339 14.77 -3.77 -7.52
C GLY A 339 14.61 -2.58 -8.47
N ASP A 340 13.48 -1.88 -8.39
CA ASP A 340 13.25 -0.64 -9.14
C ASP A 340 14.04 0.54 -8.53
N GLY A 341 14.57 1.41 -9.38
CA GLY A 341 15.42 2.54 -8.99
C GLY A 341 14.70 3.91 -8.94
N ASP A 342 13.44 3.98 -9.36
CA ASP A 342 12.63 5.21 -9.46
C ASP A 342 11.79 5.49 -8.20
N SER A 343 11.62 4.49 -7.35
CA SER A 343 10.93 4.57 -6.06
C SER A 343 11.82 5.17 -4.96
N ASP A 344 11.27 5.36 -3.76
CA ASP A 344 12.09 5.68 -2.59
C ASP A 344 13.14 4.58 -2.34
N ARG A 345 14.39 4.88 -2.73
CA ARG A 345 15.51 3.94 -2.71
C ARG A 345 15.73 3.30 -1.34
N PHE A 346 15.61 4.04 -0.25
CA PHE A 346 15.87 3.47 1.07
C PHE A 346 14.80 2.45 1.45
N THR A 347 13.53 2.79 1.21
CA THR A 347 12.40 1.89 1.47
C THR A 347 12.46 0.65 0.58
N THR A 348 12.71 0.83 -0.73
CA THR A 348 12.83 -0.27 -1.69
C THR A 348 14.02 -1.17 -1.37
N GLN A 349 15.18 -0.60 -1.02
CA GLN A 349 16.38 -1.37 -0.64
C GLN A 349 16.14 -2.18 0.63
N ALA A 350 15.55 -1.59 1.67
CA ALA A 350 15.21 -2.32 2.88
C ALA A 350 14.26 -3.49 2.59
N ALA A 351 13.26 -3.30 1.73
CA ALA A 351 12.33 -4.37 1.36
C ALA A 351 12.97 -5.45 0.48
N MET A 352 13.83 -5.11 -0.48
CA MET A 352 14.54 -6.08 -1.30
C MET A 352 15.57 -6.88 -0.50
N MET A 353 16.30 -6.26 0.43
CA MET A 353 17.17 -6.98 1.37
C MET A 353 16.35 -7.94 2.25
N ARG A 354 15.16 -7.52 2.69
CA ARG A 354 14.24 -8.38 3.43
C ARG A 354 13.76 -9.57 2.62
N ALA A 355 13.38 -9.35 1.36
CA ALA A 355 13.00 -10.41 0.44
C ALA A 355 14.15 -11.42 0.28
N ARG A 356 15.37 -10.92 0.02
CA ARG A 356 16.57 -11.74 -0.10
C ARG A 356 16.83 -12.56 1.17
N ASN A 357 16.92 -11.92 2.34
CA ASN A 357 17.17 -12.60 3.61
C ASN A 357 16.12 -13.68 3.87
N ARG A 358 14.83 -13.40 3.58
CA ARG A 358 13.74 -14.37 3.75
C ARG A 358 13.94 -15.60 2.87
N PHE A 359 14.27 -15.41 1.60
CA PHE A 359 14.47 -16.52 0.66
C PHE A 359 15.77 -17.30 0.92
N GLU A 360 16.85 -16.63 1.33
CA GLU A 360 18.10 -17.31 1.74
C GLU A 360 17.87 -18.18 2.98
N LEU A 361 17.08 -17.71 3.95
CA LEU A 361 16.71 -18.49 5.14
C LEU A 361 15.86 -19.73 4.82
N THR A 362 15.15 -19.73 3.69
CA THR A 362 14.38 -20.89 3.22
C THR A 362 15.16 -21.75 2.21
N GLY A 363 16.44 -21.45 1.95
CA GLY A 363 17.34 -22.29 1.18
C GLY A 363 17.59 -21.88 -0.28
N HIS A 364 17.16 -20.68 -0.70
CA HIS A 364 17.44 -20.17 -2.05
C HIS A 364 18.78 -19.42 -2.13
N ASP A 365 19.44 -19.48 -3.29
CA ASP A 365 20.45 -18.51 -3.70
C ASP A 365 19.77 -17.28 -4.30
N ALA A 366 19.52 -16.26 -3.47
CA ALA A 366 18.82 -15.06 -3.87
C ALA A 366 19.77 -13.87 -4.12
N VAL A 367 19.71 -13.30 -5.32
CA VAL A 367 20.41 -12.07 -5.69
C VAL A 367 19.42 -10.96 -6.00
N ILE A 368 19.83 -9.70 -5.80
CA ILE A 368 19.04 -8.53 -6.18
C ILE A 368 19.70 -7.89 -7.40
N ASP A 369 18.95 -7.77 -8.49
CA ASP A 369 19.35 -7.00 -9.66
C ASP A 369 18.65 -5.64 -9.63
N TRP A 370 19.45 -4.57 -9.66
CA TRP A 370 18.98 -3.20 -9.52
C TRP A 370 18.97 -2.52 -10.87
N ALA A 371 17.84 -1.91 -11.22
CA ALA A 371 17.84 -0.91 -12.26
C ALA A 371 18.75 0.28 -11.86
N PRO A 372 19.32 1.02 -12.83
CA PRO A 372 20.09 2.22 -12.55
C PRO A 372 19.32 3.23 -11.68
N ASP A 373 20.06 4.02 -10.90
CA ASP A 373 19.48 5.01 -10.01
C ASP A 373 18.53 5.97 -10.75
N GLY A 374 17.30 6.09 -10.26
CA GLY A 374 16.26 6.93 -10.85
C GLY A 374 15.52 6.32 -12.05
N MET A 375 15.80 5.07 -12.41
CA MET A 375 15.15 4.35 -13.51
C MET A 375 14.48 3.06 -13.05
N ASP A 376 13.41 2.65 -13.72
CA ASP A 376 12.94 1.27 -13.71
C ASP A 376 13.54 0.46 -14.89
N PHE A 377 13.35 -0.86 -14.92
CA PHE A 377 13.84 -1.68 -16.04
C PHE A 377 13.16 -1.36 -17.39
N ASN A 378 11.96 -0.78 -17.38
CA ASN A 378 11.28 -0.35 -18.60
C ASN A 378 11.92 0.92 -19.18
N ASP A 379 12.32 1.87 -18.34
CA ASP A 379 13.07 3.06 -18.74
C ASP A 379 14.40 2.66 -19.40
N VAL A 380 15.15 1.74 -18.78
CA VAL A 380 16.40 1.20 -19.35
C VAL A 380 16.16 0.60 -20.73
N LEU A 381 15.10 -0.20 -20.88
CA LEU A 381 14.75 -0.81 -22.17
C LEU A 381 14.37 0.22 -23.22
N ARG A 382 13.57 1.22 -22.85
CA ARG A 382 13.14 2.30 -23.76
C ARG A 382 14.31 3.15 -24.22
N ASP A 383 15.24 3.47 -23.32
CA ASP A 383 16.45 4.22 -23.69
C ASP A 383 17.36 3.41 -24.61
N ARG A 384 17.53 2.10 -24.36
CA ARG A 384 18.24 1.22 -25.29
C ARG A 384 17.59 1.15 -26.67
N ALA A 385 16.25 1.08 -26.73
CA ALA A 385 15.52 1.06 -27.99
C ALA A 385 15.68 2.38 -28.77
N ARG A 386 15.68 3.54 -28.09
CA ARG A 386 15.94 4.86 -28.70
C ARG A 386 17.33 4.95 -29.32
N LEU A 387 18.35 4.38 -28.66
CA LEU A 387 19.73 4.37 -29.16
C LEU A 387 19.94 3.45 -30.37
N ILE A 388 19.11 2.41 -30.53
CA ILE A 388 19.22 1.44 -31.64
C ILE A 388 18.34 1.85 -32.83
N SER A 389 17.32 2.68 -32.63
CA SER A 389 16.54 3.25 -33.73
C SER A 389 17.46 4.10 -34.62
N PRO A 390 17.50 3.88 -35.95
CA PRO A 390 18.28 4.74 -36.84
C PRO A 390 17.86 6.19 -36.60
N LEU A 391 18.85 7.08 -36.46
CA LEU A 391 18.64 8.52 -36.56
C LEU A 391 18.06 8.80 -37.96
N GLU A 392 16.73 8.77 -38.09
CA GLU A 392 16.05 9.38 -39.22
C GLU A 392 16.25 10.89 -39.11
N GLY A 393 17.31 11.40 -39.75
CA GLY A 393 17.43 12.83 -40.00
C GLY A 393 18.81 13.45 -39.92
N GLU A 394 19.80 12.93 -40.66
CA GLU A 394 20.83 13.80 -41.28
C GLU A 394 21.21 13.28 -42.68
N MET A 395 20.22 13.16 -43.57
CA MET A 395 20.48 13.28 -45.00
C MET A 395 20.14 14.70 -45.44
N SER A 396 21.05 15.63 -45.12
CA SER A 396 21.12 16.89 -45.84
C SER A 396 21.56 16.57 -47.26
N ALA A 397 20.58 16.36 -48.15
CA ALA A 397 20.81 16.41 -49.58
C ALA A 397 21.21 17.86 -49.91
N LYS A 398 22.52 18.12 -49.98
CA LYS A 398 23.04 19.32 -50.60
C LYS A 398 22.60 19.33 -52.07
N PRO A 399 21.85 20.34 -52.55
CA PRO A 399 21.74 20.57 -53.97
C PRO A 399 23.11 21.03 -54.46
N THR A 400 23.66 20.33 -55.45
CA THR A 400 24.81 20.83 -56.19
C THR A 400 24.27 21.76 -57.27
N GLU A 401 24.28 23.07 -57.06
CA GLU A 401 24.09 24.04 -58.14
C GLU A 401 25.29 24.97 -58.21
N GLY A 402 25.96 24.92 -59.36
CA GLY A 402 27.01 25.82 -59.76
C GLY A 402 26.44 27.13 -60.33
N VAL A 403 26.98 28.24 -59.81
CA VAL A 403 27.43 29.46 -60.49
C VAL A 403 26.54 30.11 -61.58
N ALA A 404 26.03 31.30 -61.21
CA ALA A 404 25.93 32.59 -61.95
C ALA A 404 24.52 33.20 -61.77
N GLY A 405 24.26 34.48 -61.48
CA GLY A 405 25.07 35.68 -61.26
C GLY A 405 24.13 36.84 -60.86
N HIS A 406 24.74 37.98 -60.52
CA HIS A 406 24.17 39.34 -60.36
C HIS A 406 23.47 39.79 -59.05
N GLN A 407 24.23 40.63 -58.33
CA GLN A 407 23.90 41.84 -57.54
C GLN A 407 22.42 42.17 -57.23
N ALA A 408 22.11 42.43 -55.95
CA ALA A 408 22.00 43.79 -55.40
C ALA A 408 21.52 43.82 -53.92
N LEU A 409 22.22 44.64 -53.12
CA LEU A 409 21.84 45.42 -51.92
C LEU A 409 21.02 44.82 -50.75
N ALA A 410 21.62 44.93 -49.56
CA ALA A 410 21.01 44.86 -48.23
C ALA A 410 20.07 46.09 -47.96
N PRO A 411 19.25 46.10 -46.89
CA PRO A 411 19.81 46.35 -45.54
C PRO A 411 19.15 45.57 -44.38
N SER A 412 19.90 45.65 -43.28
CA SER A 412 19.71 45.19 -41.90
C SER A 412 18.42 45.59 -41.18
N GLY A 413 17.95 44.71 -40.28
CA GLY A 413 17.10 45.06 -39.14
C GLY A 413 17.25 44.02 -38.01
N PRO A 414 17.40 44.42 -36.72
CA PRO A 414 17.55 43.49 -35.61
C PRO A 414 16.19 43.11 -35.01
N GLN A 415 16.04 41.86 -34.57
CA GLN A 415 14.90 41.41 -33.74
C GLN A 415 15.42 40.81 -32.42
N PRO A 416 14.76 41.08 -31.28
CA PRO A 416 15.29 40.79 -29.96
C PRO A 416 14.96 39.37 -29.48
N VAL A 417 15.85 38.85 -28.64
CA VAL A 417 15.72 37.65 -27.83
C VAL A 417 14.85 37.91 -26.60
N GLU A 418 13.88 37.04 -26.32
CA GLU A 418 13.36 36.79 -24.98
C GLU A 418 13.08 35.29 -24.73
N PRO A 419 13.19 34.81 -23.48
CA PRO A 419 13.37 33.40 -23.16
C PRO A 419 12.08 32.66 -22.77
N THR A 420 12.10 31.35 -22.99
CA THR A 420 11.09 30.37 -22.57
C THR A 420 11.14 30.12 -21.04
N PRO A 421 10.01 30.03 -20.32
CA PRO A 421 10.01 29.54 -18.94
C PRO A 421 9.85 28.02 -18.88
N SER A 422 10.79 27.34 -18.25
CA SER A 422 10.70 25.94 -17.81
C SER A 422 9.72 25.80 -16.64
N ALA A 423 8.80 24.84 -16.73
CA ALA A 423 8.00 24.36 -15.60
C ALA A 423 8.11 22.84 -15.49
N LEU A 424 8.73 22.37 -14.41
CA LEU A 424 8.75 20.98 -13.96
C LEU A 424 7.45 20.69 -13.18
N PRO A 425 6.77 19.55 -13.40
CA PRO A 425 5.78 19.04 -12.45
C PRO A 425 6.41 18.10 -11.43
N GLY A 426 6.12 18.36 -10.15
CA GLY A 426 6.57 17.59 -9.00
C GLY A 426 5.91 16.22 -8.86
N ILE A 427 6.69 15.29 -8.31
CA ILE A 427 6.36 13.90 -8.03
C ILE A 427 5.69 13.82 -6.64
N SER A 428 4.50 13.20 -6.57
CA SER A 428 3.79 12.91 -5.31
C SER A 428 4.10 11.48 -4.84
N PRO A 429 4.41 11.24 -3.55
CA PRO A 429 4.67 9.90 -3.02
C PRO A 429 3.36 9.14 -2.74
N SER A 430 3.23 7.97 -3.35
CA SER A 430 2.14 7.01 -3.12
C SER A 430 2.14 6.50 -1.68
N ARG A 431 1.09 6.84 -0.92
CA ARG A 431 0.81 6.29 0.41
C ARG A 431 0.10 4.94 0.28
N GLY A 432 0.58 3.97 1.06
CA GLY A 432 0.05 2.62 1.15
C GLY A 432 -1.43 2.56 1.49
N GLU A 433 -2.10 1.61 0.85
CA GLU A 433 -3.49 1.25 1.10
C GLU A 433 -3.66 0.75 2.54
N THR A 434 -4.57 1.40 3.26
CA THR A 434 -5.11 0.94 4.53
C THR A 434 -6.34 0.06 4.30
N ASP A 435 -6.42 -1.02 5.06
CA ASP A 435 -7.51 -1.99 5.13
C ASP A 435 -8.93 -1.38 5.07
N CYS A 436 -9.74 -1.90 4.14
CA CYS A 436 -11.18 -1.63 4.09
C CYS A 436 -11.91 -2.47 5.14
N ILE A 437 -12.54 -1.80 6.11
CA ILE A 437 -13.52 -2.37 7.04
C ILE A 437 -14.95 -2.07 6.55
N ASP A 438 -15.79 -3.07 6.82
CA ASP A 438 -17.15 -3.40 6.40
C ASP A 438 -18.28 -2.44 6.88
N ALA A 439 -19.44 -2.49 6.19
CA ALA A 439 -20.74 -2.08 6.76
C ALA A 439 -21.91 -2.83 6.09
N GLY A 440 -22.56 -3.70 6.86
CA GLY A 440 -23.73 -4.49 6.47
C GLY A 440 -25.04 -3.70 6.50
N ALA A 441 -25.88 -3.95 5.49
CA ALA A 441 -27.24 -3.42 5.36
C ALA A 441 -28.20 -4.12 6.34
N LYS A 442 -28.92 -3.33 7.14
CA LYS A 442 -30.13 -3.78 7.85
C LYS A 442 -31.35 -3.29 7.08
N THR A 443 -32.11 -4.21 6.49
CA THR A 443 -33.44 -3.93 5.95
C THR A 443 -34.47 -4.13 7.05
N GLY A 444 -35.07 -3.04 7.51
CA GLY A 444 -36.31 -3.06 8.28
C GLY A 444 -37.49 -3.23 7.33
N ARG A 445 -38.25 -4.31 7.49
CA ARG A 445 -39.56 -4.49 6.86
C ARG A 445 -40.61 -3.80 7.73
N ALA A 446 -41.34 -2.86 7.14
CA ALA A 446 -42.60 -2.38 7.65
C ALA A 446 -43.74 -3.12 6.92
N ALA A 447 -44.81 -3.39 7.68
CA ALA A 447 -46.05 -4.10 7.35
C ALA A 447 -45.96 -5.63 7.26
#